data_AF-A0A3E5HP53-F1
#
_entry.id   AF-A0A3E5HP53-F1
#
_cell.length_a   1.000
_cell.length_b   1.000
_cell.length_c   1.000
_cell.angle_alpha   90.00
_cell.angle_beta   90.00
_cell.angle_gamma   90.00
#
_symmetry.space_group_name_H-M   'P 1'
#
loop_
_entity.id
_entity.type
_entity.pdbx_description
1 polymer ?
#
loop_
_entity_poly.entity_id
_entity_poly.type
_entity_poly.pdbx_seq_one_letter_code
_entity_poly.pdbx_strand_id
1 'polypeptide(L)'
;MSFPIQTLVVNPVGEEKHTVGPLDAQVRLVNTDGTDFSAGSRAYELQAAGEDTLGAVKRFAPEQTLGNVDDNIAKAAAAAPTKDEYDKLVTAFNTLAKQFNDLVAGFEASGMIKLPEKK
;
A
#
# COMPACT_ATOMS: atom_id res chain seq x y z
N MET A 1 -45.16 36.74 -23.10
CA MET A 1 -45.46 36.24 -21.74
C MET A 1 -44.13 35.76 -21.13
N SER A 2 -43.74 36.27 -19.97
CA SER A 2 -42.53 35.83 -19.26
C SER A 2 -42.95 34.78 -18.24
N PHE A 3 -42.30 33.62 -18.26
CA PHE A 3 -42.51 32.58 -17.25
C PHE A 3 -41.55 32.83 -16.09
N PRO A 4 -41.98 32.67 -14.83
CA PRO A 4 -41.09 32.78 -13.69
C PRO A 4 -40.01 31.69 -13.78
N ILE A 5 -38.75 32.07 -13.54
CA ILE A 5 -37.64 31.13 -13.39
C ILE A 5 -37.66 30.63 -11.94
N GLN A 6 -37.72 29.31 -11.76
CA GLN A 6 -37.60 28.68 -10.44
C GLN A 6 -36.15 28.21 -10.24
N THR A 7 -35.56 28.57 -9.10
CA THR A 7 -34.22 28.12 -8.73
C THR A 7 -34.32 26.83 -7.93
N LEU A 8 -33.53 25.82 -8.29
CA LEU A 8 -33.39 24.59 -7.50
C LEU A 8 -32.21 24.75 -6.53
N VAL A 9 -32.47 24.59 -5.23
CA VAL A 9 -31.46 24.78 -4.18
C VAL A 9 -31.10 23.44 -3.53
N VAL A 10 -29.81 23.09 -3.56
CA VAL A 10 -29.23 21.98 -2.80
C VAL A 10 -28.38 22.56 -1.68
N ASN A 11 -28.79 22.36 -0.42
CA ASN A 11 -28.01 22.80 0.73
C ASN A 11 -27.06 21.68 1.18
N PRO A 12 -25.73 21.86 1.07
CA PRO A 12 -24.77 20.88 1.55
C PRO A 12 -24.83 20.73 3.07
N VAL A 13 -24.44 19.55 3.56
CA VAL A 13 -24.39 19.24 4.99
C VAL A 13 -23.10 19.83 5.57
N GLY A 14 -23.22 20.75 6.55
CA GLY A 14 -22.07 21.27 7.31
C GLY A 14 -21.52 22.63 6.86
N GLU A 15 -22.09 23.25 5.83
CA GLU A 15 -21.74 24.61 5.39
C GLU A 15 -22.88 25.61 5.67
N GLU A 16 -22.61 26.91 5.47
CA GLU A 16 -23.63 27.95 5.58
C GLU A 16 -24.75 27.72 4.55
N LYS A 17 -25.98 27.50 5.05
CA LYS A 17 -27.11 27.13 4.20
C LYS A 17 -27.62 28.33 3.42
N HIS A 18 -27.94 28.14 2.14
CA HIS A 18 -28.69 29.11 1.37
C HIS A 18 -30.09 29.31 1.99
N THR A 19 -30.47 30.57 2.22
CA THR A 19 -31.80 30.93 2.72
C THR A 19 -32.81 30.82 1.58
N VAL A 20 -33.78 29.91 1.71
CA VAL A 20 -34.77 29.63 0.66
C VAL A 20 -35.74 30.80 0.51
N GLY A 21 -35.74 31.43 -0.67
CA GLY A 21 -36.67 32.49 -1.05
C GLY A 21 -37.96 31.97 -1.71
N PRO A 22 -38.93 32.86 -2.01
CA PRO A 22 -40.24 32.48 -2.54
C PRO A 22 -40.23 31.86 -3.95
N LEU A 23 -39.12 31.98 -4.69
CA LEU A 23 -38.92 31.35 -6.00
C LEU A 23 -37.99 30.13 -5.95
N ASP A 24 -37.51 29.76 -4.76
CA ASP A 24 -36.59 28.65 -4.58
C ASP A 24 -37.36 27.38 -4.23
N ALA A 25 -37.03 26.27 -4.90
CA ALA A 25 -37.47 24.95 -4.52
C ALA A 25 -36.30 24.18 -3.92
N GLN A 26 -36.46 23.69 -2.70
CA GLN A 26 -35.46 22.86 -2.05
C GLN A 26 -35.44 21.46 -2.67
N VAL A 27 -34.26 20.99 -3.06
CA VAL A 27 -34.03 19.66 -3.64
C VAL A 27 -33.13 18.87 -2.71
N ARG A 28 -33.44 17.58 -2.52
CA ARG A 28 -32.58 16.62 -1.81
C ARG A 28 -31.90 15.71 -2.81
N LEU A 29 -30.58 15.56 -2.69
CA LEU A 29 -29.85 14.52 -3.42
C LEU A 29 -30.01 13.20 -2.68
N VAL A 30 -30.41 12.16 -3.40
CA VAL A 30 -30.57 10.79 -2.89
C VAL A 30 -29.91 9.80 -3.84
N ASN A 31 -29.45 8.67 -3.31
CA ASN A 31 -29.03 7.53 -4.11
C ASN A 31 -30.24 6.92 -4.85
N THR A 32 -29.99 6.05 -5.83
CA THR A 32 -31.05 5.36 -6.59
C THR A 32 -32.01 4.54 -5.70
N ASP A 33 -31.53 4.09 -4.54
CA ASP A 33 -32.32 3.36 -3.54
C ASP A 33 -33.11 4.27 -2.57
N GLY A 34 -33.06 5.60 -2.77
CA GLY A 34 -33.77 6.59 -1.96
C GLY A 34 -33.07 6.99 -0.65
N THR A 35 -31.90 6.42 -0.34
CA THR A 35 -31.09 6.84 0.81
C THR A 35 -30.43 8.21 0.59
N ASP A 36 -30.10 8.90 1.68
CA ASP A 36 -29.47 10.23 1.59
C ASP A 36 -28.11 10.14 0.87
N PHE A 37 -27.91 11.02 -0.13
CA PHE A 37 -26.65 11.09 -0.85
C PHE A 37 -25.59 11.77 0.02
N SER A 38 -24.57 11.01 0.41
CA SER A 38 -23.36 11.52 1.06
C SER A 38 -22.22 11.53 0.05
N ALA A 39 -21.91 12.69 -0.51
CA ALA A 39 -20.60 12.91 -1.11
C ALA A 39 -19.62 12.93 0.06
N GLY A 40 -18.78 11.88 0.20
CA GLY A 40 -17.79 11.81 1.27
C GLY A 40 -17.12 13.16 1.48
N SER A 41 -17.21 13.70 2.69
CA SER A 41 -17.02 15.12 2.97
C SER A 41 -15.59 15.64 2.79
N ARG A 42 -14.64 14.78 2.37
CA ARG A 42 -13.23 15.09 2.25
C ARG A 42 -12.59 14.28 1.12
N ALA A 43 -11.58 14.86 0.47
CA ALA A 43 -10.71 14.11 -0.43
C ALA A 43 -10.07 12.93 0.32
N TYR A 44 -9.99 11.77 -0.32
CA TYR A 44 -9.42 10.59 0.30
C TYR A 44 -7.89 10.71 0.41
N GLU A 45 -7.36 10.58 1.62
CA GLU A 45 -5.92 10.46 1.88
C GLU A 45 -5.59 8.99 2.13
N LEU A 46 -4.72 8.43 1.28
CA LEU A 46 -4.28 7.04 1.39
C LEU A 46 -3.27 6.90 2.54
N GLN A 47 -3.68 6.20 3.58
CA GLN A 47 -2.86 5.95 4.77
C GLN A 47 -1.85 4.83 4.51
N ALA A 48 -0.75 4.82 5.27
CA ALA A 48 0.18 3.69 5.31
C ALA A 48 -0.50 2.46 5.92
N ALA A 49 -0.09 1.27 5.50
CA ALA A 49 -0.56 0.02 6.10
C ALA A 49 -0.21 -0.04 7.59
N GLY A 50 -1.18 -0.44 8.41
CA GLY A 50 -1.01 -0.73 9.83
C GLY A 50 -1.24 -2.21 10.11
N GLU A 51 -0.98 -2.63 11.34
CA GLU A 51 -1.13 -4.04 11.77
C GLU A 51 -2.59 -4.50 11.65
N ASP A 52 -3.54 -3.66 12.08
CA ASP A 52 -4.97 -3.94 12.05
C ASP A 52 -5.74 -3.07 11.04
N THR A 53 -5.03 -2.31 10.20
CA THR A 53 -5.65 -1.34 9.29
C THR A 53 -5.08 -1.46 7.88
N LEU A 54 -5.96 -1.65 6.89
CA LEU A 54 -5.58 -1.64 5.49
C LEU A 54 -4.99 -0.27 5.10
N GLY A 55 -3.92 -0.31 4.31
CA GLY A 55 -3.27 0.89 3.80
C GLY A 55 -2.26 0.55 2.71
N ALA A 56 -1.53 1.56 2.25
CA ALA A 56 -0.55 1.42 1.19
C ALA A 56 0.82 0.96 1.71
N VAL A 57 1.52 0.24 0.83
CA VAL A 57 2.95 -0.08 0.95
C VAL A 57 3.68 0.47 -0.27
N LYS A 58 4.97 0.78 -0.11
CA LYS A 58 5.80 1.18 -1.24
C LYS A 58 6.28 -0.07 -1.98
N ARG A 59 6.59 0.07 -3.28
CA ARG A 59 7.24 -1.00 -4.04
C ARG A 59 8.71 -1.08 -3.65
N PHE A 60 9.14 -2.23 -3.15
CA PHE A 60 10.55 -2.58 -3.08
C PHE A 60 11.00 -3.17 -4.42
N ALA A 61 12.12 -2.69 -4.96
CA ALA A 61 12.74 -3.20 -6.18
C ALA A 61 14.23 -3.44 -5.91
N PRO A 62 14.67 -4.70 -5.74
CA PRO A 62 16.07 -4.98 -5.49
C PRO A 62 16.93 -4.62 -6.72
N GLU A 63 18.11 -4.02 -6.48
CA GLU A 63 19.04 -3.62 -7.54
C GLU A 63 19.72 -4.81 -8.23
N GLN A 64 19.77 -5.95 -7.55
CA GLN A 64 20.38 -7.18 -8.05
C GLN A 64 19.33 -8.28 -8.13
N THR A 65 19.41 -9.09 -9.18
CA THR A 65 18.64 -10.33 -9.26
C THR A 65 19.03 -11.21 -8.07
N LEU A 66 18.08 -11.49 -7.18
CA LEU A 66 18.23 -12.51 -6.16
C LEU A 66 18.43 -13.85 -6.88
N GLY A 67 19.64 -14.39 -6.80
CA GLY A 67 20.13 -15.45 -7.69
C GLY A 67 20.42 -16.77 -6.99
N ASN A 68 20.47 -17.84 -7.78
CA ASN A 68 20.65 -19.22 -7.35
C ASN A 68 22.10 -19.45 -6.89
N VAL A 69 22.35 -19.32 -5.60
CA VAL A 69 23.68 -19.55 -4.99
C VAL A 69 24.17 -21.00 -5.22
N ASP A 70 23.24 -21.94 -5.34
CA ASP A 70 23.49 -23.38 -5.51
C ASP A 70 24.15 -23.75 -6.84
N ASP A 71 23.95 -22.96 -7.91
CA ASP A 71 24.51 -23.27 -9.24
C ASP A 71 26.04 -23.31 -9.25
N ASN A 72 26.68 -22.71 -8.24
CA ASN A 72 28.14 -22.69 -8.05
C ASN A 72 28.66 -23.73 -7.06
N ILE A 73 27.78 -24.51 -6.41
CA ILE A 73 28.17 -25.56 -5.46
C ILE A 73 28.23 -26.89 -6.21
N ALA A 74 29.41 -27.23 -6.71
CA ALA A 74 29.63 -28.54 -7.31
C ALA A 74 29.43 -29.65 -6.28
N LYS A 75 28.86 -30.78 -6.71
CA LYS A 75 28.83 -32.00 -5.92
C LYS A 75 30.27 -32.39 -5.55
N ALA A 76 30.47 -32.77 -4.29
CA ALA A 76 31.78 -33.20 -3.81
C ALA A 76 32.39 -34.28 -4.72
N ALA A 77 33.65 -34.10 -5.09
CA ALA A 77 34.31 -34.97 -6.07
C ALA A 77 34.69 -36.34 -5.48
N ALA A 78 34.78 -36.45 -4.15
CA ALA A 78 35.18 -37.67 -3.45
C ALA A 78 34.44 -37.82 -2.10
N ALA A 79 34.63 -38.97 -1.45
CA ALA A 79 34.03 -39.27 -0.14
C ALA A 79 34.59 -38.41 1.01
N ALA A 80 35.81 -37.88 0.86
CA ALA A 80 36.41 -36.95 1.80
C ALA A 80 36.34 -35.52 1.22
N PRO A 81 35.56 -34.60 1.82
CA PRO A 81 35.48 -33.23 1.34
C PRO A 81 36.81 -32.49 1.53
N THR A 82 37.16 -31.68 0.55
CA THR A 82 38.35 -30.84 0.52
C THR A 82 38.09 -29.48 1.17
N LYS A 83 39.16 -28.78 1.55
CA LYS A 83 39.05 -27.41 2.07
C LYS A 83 38.49 -26.44 1.03
N ASP A 84 38.83 -26.62 -0.24
CA ASP A 84 38.29 -25.79 -1.34
C ASP A 84 36.77 -25.94 -1.48
N GLU A 85 36.25 -27.17 -1.39
CA GLU A 85 34.80 -27.44 -1.39
C GLU A 85 34.10 -26.78 -0.19
N TYR A 86 34.71 -26.83 0.99
CA TYR A 86 34.20 -26.14 2.18
C TYR A 86 34.19 -24.61 2.01
N ASP A 87 35.28 -24.02 1.53
CA ASP A 87 35.40 -22.57 1.36
C ASP A 87 34.39 -22.03 0.32
N LYS A 88 34.09 -22.81 -0.72
CA LYS A 88 33.01 -22.51 -1.68
C LYS A 88 31.63 -22.53 -1.03
N LEU A 89 31.35 -23.54 -0.21
CA LEU A 89 30.09 -23.63 0.53
C LEU A 89 29.92 -22.45 1.50
N VAL A 90 30.98 -22.06 2.20
CA VAL A 90 30.96 -20.88 3.09
C VAL A 90 30.70 -19.59 2.31
N THR A 91 31.33 -19.43 1.16
CA THR A 91 31.13 -18.25 0.29
C THR A 91 29.69 -18.17 -0.21
N ALA A 92 29.14 -19.31 -0.64
CA ALA A 92 27.75 -19.45 -1.03
C ALA A 92 26.80 -19.06 0.12
N PHE A 93 26.98 -19.66 1.29
CA PHE A 93 26.18 -19.37 2.48
C PHE A 93 26.18 -17.88 2.84
N ASN A 94 27.35 -17.24 2.88
CA ASN A 94 27.47 -15.82 3.20
C ASN A 94 26.79 -14.92 2.16
N THR A 95 26.83 -15.31 0.88
CA THR A 95 26.14 -14.61 -0.20
C THR A 95 24.63 -14.69 -0.03
N LEU A 96 24.10 -15.89 0.27
CA LEU A 96 22.69 -16.11 0.53
C LEU A 96 22.22 -15.33 1.77
N ALA A 97 23.00 -15.37 2.85
CA ALA A 97 22.70 -14.64 4.07
C ALA A 97 22.61 -13.12 3.82
N LYS A 98 23.52 -12.58 3.00
CA LYS A 98 23.48 -11.17 2.59
C LYS A 98 22.21 -10.85 1.79
N GLN A 99 21.90 -11.65 0.77
CA GLN A 99 20.69 -11.48 -0.05
C GLN A 99 19.41 -11.52 0.78
N PHE A 100 19.33 -12.43 1.75
CA PHE A 100 18.20 -12.51 2.67
C PHE A 100 18.08 -11.25 3.53
N ASN A 101 19.18 -10.78 4.11
CA ASN A 101 19.19 -9.55 4.91
C ASN A 101 18.79 -8.32 4.07
N ASP A 102 19.28 -8.21 2.83
CA ASP A 102 18.93 -7.12 1.92
C ASP A 102 17.43 -7.13 1.57
N LEU A 103 16.84 -8.32 1.39
CA LEU A 103 15.39 -8.49 1.16
C LEU A 103 14.57 -8.04 2.38
N VAL A 104 14.96 -8.49 3.58
CA VAL A 104 14.28 -8.12 4.83
C VAL A 104 14.35 -6.61 5.05
N ALA A 105 15.53 -6.00 4.88
CA ALA A 105 15.70 -4.56 4.99
C ALA A 105 14.87 -3.80 3.95
N GLY A 106 14.81 -4.31 2.71
CA GLY A 106 13.99 -3.74 1.64
C GLY A 106 12.49 -3.74 1.96
N PHE A 107 11.97 -4.83 2.51
CA PHE A 107 10.58 -4.95 2.93
C PHE A 107 10.24 -4.11 4.17
N GLU A 108 11.18 -3.97 5.11
CA GLU A 108 11.01 -3.05 6.24
C GLU A 108 10.93 -1.60 5.73
N ALA A 109 11.89 -1.19 4.89
CA ALA A 109 11.94 0.16 4.33
C ALA A 109 10.72 0.50 3.45
N SER A 110 10.08 -0.51 2.84
CA SER A 110 8.87 -0.33 2.05
C SER A 110 7.58 -0.29 2.87
N GLY A 111 7.67 -0.53 4.19
CA GLY A 111 6.52 -0.61 5.10
C GLY A 111 5.71 -1.90 4.96
N MET A 112 6.26 -2.92 4.30
CA MET A 112 5.62 -4.22 4.07
C MET A 112 5.63 -5.09 5.34
N ILE A 113 6.73 -5.01 6.10
CA ILE A 113 6.92 -5.77 7.34
C ILE A 113 7.38 -4.83 8.47
N LYS A 114 7.16 -5.25 9.71
CA LYS A 114 7.78 -4.67 10.90
C LYS A 114 8.75 -5.68 11.50
N LEU A 115 9.92 -5.21 11.93
CA LEU A 115 10.85 -6.03 12.70
C LEU A 115 10.40 -6.08 14.17
N PRO A 116 10.67 -7.20 14.86
CA PRO A 116 10.42 -7.28 16.30
C PRO A 116 11.25 -6.22 17.04
N GLU A 117 10.67 -5.64 18.09
CA GLU A 117 11.39 -4.72 18.95
C GLU A 117 12.59 -5.42 19.59
N LYS A 118 13.76 -4.76 19.55
CA LYS A 118 14.95 -5.25 20.26
C LYS A 118 14.66 -5.17 21.75
N LYS A 119 14.66 -6.33 22.41
CA LYS A 119 14.60 -6.43 23.88
C LYS A 119 15.87 -5.90 24.53
#